data_AF-A0A6G0SET3-F1
#
_entry.id   AF-A0A6G0SET3-F1
#
_cell.length_a   1.000
_cell.length_b   1.000
_cell.length_c   1.000
_cell.angle_alpha   90.00
_cell.angle_beta   90.00
_cell.angle_gamma   90.00
#
_symmetry.space_group_name_H-M   'P 1'
#
loop_
_entity.id
_entity.type
_entity.pdbx_description
1 polymer ?
#
loop_
_entity_poly.entity_id
_entity_poly.type
_entity_poly.pdbx_seq_one_letter_code
_entity_poly.pdbx_strand_id
1 'polypeptide(L)' 'MEVSDKYTAEAWYELMKLAFENGVNFFDNAEAYGGGLAEKNMGYAIRKGVAEGTWSW' A
#
# COMPACT_ATOMS: atom_id res chain seq x y z
N MET A 1 2.62 -13.47 15.25
CA MET A 1 2.82 -13.19 13.82
C MET A 1 4.13 -12.45 13.71
N GLU A 2 5.16 -13.04 13.11
CA GLU A 2 6.45 -12.36 12.97
C GLU A 2 6.29 -11.17 12.01
N VAL A 3 6.53 -9.98 12.53
CA VAL A 3 6.62 -8.77 11.71
C VAL A 3 7.99 -8.83 11.05
N SER A 4 8.05 -9.39 9.84
CA SER A 4 9.25 -9.32 9.01
C SER A 4 9.50 -7.88 8.58
N ASP A 5 10.77 -7.44 8.56
CA ASP A 5 11.21 -6.15 8.02
C ASP A 5 10.82 -5.92 6.55
N LYS A 6 10.27 -6.95 5.88
CA LYS A 6 9.74 -6.88 4.52
C LYS A 6 8.30 -6.40 4.42
N TYR A 7 7.51 -6.42 5.51
CA TYR A 7 6.09 -6.07 5.50
C TYR A 7 5.83 -4.66 6.04
N THR A 8 6.66 -3.70 5.62
CA THR A 8 6.56 -2.31 6.06
C THR A 8 5.56 -1.53 5.22
N ALA A 9 5.01 -0.47 5.81
CA ALA A 9 4.13 0.44 5.11
C ALA A 9 4.82 1.14 3.92
N GLU A 10 6.13 1.37 4.02
CA GLU A 10 6.94 1.93 2.93
C GLU A 10 7.10 0.95 1.77
N ALA A 11 7.36 -0.33 2.04
CA ALA A 11 7.40 -1.34 0.98
C ALA A 11 6.05 -1.45 0.24
N TRP A 12 4.94 -1.30 0.96
CA TRP A 12 3.60 -1.23 0.35
C TRP A 12 3.44 -0.03 -0.58
N TYR A 13 3.93 1.15 -0.15
CA TYR A 13 3.88 2.35 -0.96
C TYR A 13 4.64 2.19 -2.28
N GLU A 14 5.88 1.72 -2.25
CA GLU A 14 6.68 1.52 -3.46
C GLU A 14 6.03 0.52 -4.45
N LEU A 15 5.45 -0.57 -3.93
CA LEU A 15 4.74 -1.56 -4.77
C LEU A 15 3.46 -0.99 -5.38
N MET A 16 2.63 -0.32 -4.59
CA MET A 16 1.39 0.28 -5.08
C MET A 16 1.68 1.39 -6.09
N LYS A 17 2.71 2.20 -5.84
CA LYS A 17 3.19 3.24 -6.74
C LYS A 17 3.60 2.68 -8.09
N LEU A 18 4.47 1.67 -8.08
CA LEU A 18 4.88 0.99 -9.31
C LEU A 18 3.69 0.46 -10.11
N ALA A 19 2.73 -0.18 -9.45
CA ALA A 19 1.53 -0.69 -10.11
C ALA A 19 0.68 0.43 -10.72
N PHE A 20 0.47 1.51 -9.96
CA PHE A 20 -0.32 2.66 -10.40
C PHE A 20 0.29 3.39 -11.59
N GLU A 21 1.60 3.64 -11.56
CA GLU A 21 2.35 4.23 -12.67
C GLU A 21 2.26 3.39 -13.97
N ASN A 22 1.92 2.10 -13.85
CA ASN A 22 1.70 1.18 -14.97
C ASN A 22 0.20 0.95 -15.28
N GLY A 23 -0.70 1.81 -14.79
CA GLY A 23 -2.12 1.81 -15.15
C GLY A 23 -3.03 1.00 -14.23
N VAL A 24 -2.52 0.40 -13.15
CA VAL A 24 -3.36 -0.31 -12.17
C VAL A 24 -4.05 0.71 -11.25
N ASN A 25 -5.38 0.69 -11.22
CA ASN A 25 -6.17 1.59 -10.37
C ASN A 25 -7.04 0.88 -9.33
N PHE A 26 -6.92 -0.44 -9.21
CA PHE A 26 -7.71 -1.27 -8.30
C PHE A 26 -6.80 -2.14 -7.44
N PHE A 27 -7.00 -2.07 -6.12
CA PHE A 27 -6.23 -2.80 -5.11
C PHE A 27 -7.19 -3.44 -4.10
N ASP A 28 -7.03 -4.75 -3.88
CA ASP A 28 -7.84 -5.53 -2.95
C ASP A 28 -7.22 -5.58 -1.54
N ASN A 29 -8.06 -5.66 -0.50
CA ASN A 29 -7.65 -5.90 0.87
C ASN A 29 -8.72 -6.71 1.64
N ALA A 30 -8.32 -7.25 2.79
CA ALA A 30 -9.23 -7.92 3.72
C ALA A 30 -8.68 -7.91 5.15
N GLU A 31 -9.57 -7.93 6.15
CA GLU A 31 -9.19 -7.98 7.58
C GLU A 31 -8.29 -9.17 7.92
N ALA A 32 -8.52 -10.31 7.27
CA ALA A 32 -7.78 -11.55 7.53
C ALA A 32 -6.34 -11.48 7.01
N TYR A 33 -6.03 -10.58 6.07
CA TYR A 33 -4.69 -10.48 5.46
C TYR A 33 -3.71 -9.86 6.46
N GLY A 34 -2.92 -10.74 7.09
CA GLY A 34 -1.96 -10.35 8.11
C GLY A 34 -2.63 -9.74 9.36
N GLY A 35 -3.86 -10.16 9.69
CA GLY A 35 -4.59 -9.69 10.87
C GLY A 35 -4.78 -8.16 10.89
N GLY A 36 -5.19 -7.58 9.77
CA GLY A 36 -5.41 -6.13 9.60
C GLY A 36 -4.15 -5.32 9.28
N LEU A 37 -2.96 -5.93 9.20
CA LEU A 37 -1.75 -5.21 8.81
C LEU A 37 -1.81 -4.73 7.36
N ALA A 38 -2.41 -5.51 6.45
CA ALA A 38 -2.53 -5.14 5.04
C ALA A 38 -3.33 -3.85 4.84
N GLU A 39 -4.47 -3.70 5.51
CA GLU A 39 -5.30 -2.50 5.46
C GLU A 39 -4.57 -1.28 6.04
N LYS A 40 -3.82 -1.46 7.15
CA LYS A 40 -3.02 -0.39 7.76
C LYS A 40 -1.91 0.09 6.83
N ASN A 41 -1.19 -0.83 6.20
CA ASN A 41 -0.12 -0.51 5.24
C ASN A 41 -0.67 0.15 3.97
N MET A 42 -1.77 -0.37 3.42
CA MET A 42 -2.44 0.23 2.26
C MET A 42 -2.95 1.65 2.59
N GLY A 43 -3.54 1.86 3.76
CA GLY A 43 -3.99 3.18 4.21
C GLY A 43 -2.84 4.17 4.43
N TYR A 44 -1.64 3.70 4.80
CA TYR A 44 -0.43 4.52 4.80
C TYR A 44 -0.03 4.91 3.37
N ALA A 45 0.09 3.93 2.46
CA ALA A 45 0.48 4.15 1.08
C ALA A 45 -0.45 5.14 0.35
N ILE A 46 -1.76 4.98 0.53
CA ILE A 46 -2.76 5.90 -0.03
C ILE A 46 -2.51 7.33 0.48
N ARG A 47 -2.39 7.53 1.79
CA ARG A 47 -2.15 8.87 2.36
C ARG A 47 -0.86 9.51 1.85
N LYS A 48 0.22 8.73 1.78
CA LYS A 48 1.52 9.20 1.29
C LYS A 48 1.45 9.62 -0.18
N GLY A 49 0.93 8.78 -1.06
CA GLY A 49 0.83 9.14 -2.48
C GLY A 49 -0.19 10.24 -2.77
N VAL A 50 -1.19 10.49 -1.92
CA VAL A 50 -2.00 11.73 -2.00
C VAL A 50 -1.12 12.95 -1.68
N ALA A 51 -0.35 12.89 -0.59
CA ALA A 51 0.52 14.00 -0.18
C ALA A 51 1.64 14.29 -1.19
N GLU A 52 2.15 13.26 -1.87
CA GLU A 52 3.19 13.38 -2.90
C GLU A 52 2.63 13.64 -4.31
N GLY A 53 1.31 13.64 -4.50
CA GLY A 53 0.69 13.77 -5.83
C GLY A 53 0.94 12.55 -6.74
N THR A 54 1.30 11.39 -6.18
CA THR A 54 1.51 10.16 -6.95
C THR A 54 0.21 9.59 -7.52
N TRP A 55 -0.91 9.78 -6.82
CA TRP A 55 -2.23 9.27 -7.24
C TRP A 55 -3.02 10.22 -8.14
N SER A 56 -2.40 11.28 -8.66
CA SER A 56 -3.05 12.18 -9.62
C SER A 56 -2.83 11.70 -11.05
N TRP A 57 -3.92 11.73 -11.84
CA TRP A 57 -3.89 11.61 -13.29
C TRP A 57 -3.82 12.97 -13.95
#